data_AF-X8DYZ9-F1
#
_entry.id   AF-X8DYZ9-F1
#
_cell.length_a   1.000
_cell.length_b   1.000
_cell.length_c   1.000
_cell.angle_alpha   90.00
_cell.angle_beta   90.00
_cell.angle_gamma   90.00
#
_symmetry.space_group_name_H-M   'P 1'
#
loop_
_entity.id
_entity.type
_entity.pdbx_description
1 polymer ?
#
loop_
_entity_poly.entity_id
_entity_poly.type
_entity_poly.pdbx_seq_one_letter_code
_entity_poly.pdbx_strand_id
1 'polypeptide(L)'
;MTVTPQVGGPLEELLERCGRFFTPGEISKDLRTVTRRGGRDADVFYRDRWSHDKVVRSTHGVNCTGSCSWKIYVKDGIITWETQQTDYPSVGPTGRSTSRAAVPAAHRFPGTAIHRPGSATRTRARCSCRCSGKPRPASATRCWHGPTSRPTRSAAAATSKLAARVAWSG
;
A
#
# COMPACT_ATOMS: atom_id res chain seq x y z
N MET A 1 -9.10 8.22 52.29
CA MET A 1 -10.43 8.82 52.12
C MET A 1 -10.58 9.18 50.64
N THR A 2 -11.38 8.41 49.89
CA THR A 2 -11.69 8.74 48.49
C THR A 2 -12.69 9.87 48.50
N VAL A 3 -12.23 11.08 48.14
CA VAL A 3 -13.09 12.25 47.94
C VAL A 3 -14.03 11.93 46.79
N THR A 4 -15.34 11.89 47.05
CA THR A 4 -16.35 11.77 46.00
C THR A 4 -16.42 13.13 45.30
N PRO A 5 -16.06 13.23 44.01
CA PRO A 5 -16.16 14.49 43.28
C PRO A 5 -17.63 14.88 43.11
N GLN A 6 -18.12 15.79 43.96
CA GLN A 6 -19.47 16.34 43.93
C GLN A 6 -19.52 17.48 42.90
N VAL A 7 -20.24 17.26 41.80
CA VAL A 7 -20.55 18.28 40.81
C VAL A 7 -22.06 18.44 40.85
N GLY A 8 -22.59 19.16 41.85
CA GLY A 8 -24.03 19.45 41.88
C GLY A 8 -24.70 19.58 43.24
N GLY A 9 -25.97 19.98 43.19
CA GLY A 9 -26.87 20.06 44.35
C GLY A 9 -27.70 18.77 44.56
N PRO A 10 -28.57 18.73 45.59
CA PRO A 10 -29.30 17.50 45.98
C PRO A 10 -30.21 16.92 44.90
N LEU A 11 -30.77 17.77 44.04
CA LEU A 11 -31.59 17.34 42.90
C LEU A 11 -30.75 16.63 41.83
N GLU A 12 -29.53 17.10 41.63
CA GLU A 12 -28.59 16.55 40.63
C GLU A 12 -28.12 15.16 41.06
N GLU A 13 -27.79 14.99 42.35
CA GLU A 13 -27.46 13.68 42.93
C GLU A 13 -28.64 12.68 42.82
N LEU A 14 -29.87 13.16 43.03
CA LEU A 14 -31.07 12.34 42.87
C LEU A 14 -31.24 11.88 41.42
N LEU A 15 -31.07 12.78 40.45
CA LEU A 15 -31.19 12.48 39.03
C LEU A 15 -30.12 11.48 38.56
N GLU A 16 -28.86 11.65 38.99
CA GLU A 16 -27.78 10.70 38.69
C GLU A 16 -28.07 9.31 39.25
N ARG A 17 -28.56 9.21 40.50
CA ARG A 17 -28.95 7.94 41.12
C ARG A 17 -30.14 7.28 40.41
N CYS A 18 -31.11 8.08 39.97
CA CYS A 18 -32.28 7.59 39.25
C CYS A 18 -31.94 7.08 37.84
N GLY A 19 -30.91 7.64 37.18
CA GLY A 19 -30.45 7.22 35.85
C GLY A 19 -30.12 5.73 35.75
N ARG A 20 -29.76 5.09 36.88
CA ARG A 20 -29.45 3.65 36.95
C ARG A 20 -30.60 2.72 36.57
N PHE A 21 -31.84 3.17 36.72
CA PHE A 21 -33.02 2.36 36.45
C PHE A 21 -33.41 2.37 34.97
N PHE A 22 -32.90 3.35 34.20
CA PHE A 22 -33.25 3.53 32.79
C PHE A 22 -32.15 3.06 31.83
N THR A 23 -30.91 2.89 32.31
CA THR A 23 -29.78 2.45 31.49
C THR A 23 -29.34 1.03 31.85
N PRO A 24 -29.45 0.05 30.94
CA PRO A 24 -29.03 -1.32 31.22
C PRO A 24 -27.49 -1.46 31.20
N GLY A 25 -26.94 -1.97 32.31
CA GLY A 25 -25.51 -2.25 32.51
C GLY A 25 -25.11 -2.29 33.99
N GLU A 26 -23.86 -2.64 34.28
CA GLU A 26 -23.26 -2.51 35.62
C GLU A 26 -22.73 -1.08 35.80
N ILE A 27 -23.25 -0.36 36.80
CA ILE A 27 -22.92 1.05 37.04
C ILE A 27 -21.89 1.18 38.16
N SER A 28 -20.89 2.03 37.96
CA SER A 28 -19.83 2.27 38.94
C SER A 28 -20.35 2.94 40.21
N LYS A 29 -19.63 2.79 41.33
CA LYS A 29 -20.03 3.35 42.64
C LYS A 29 -20.11 4.87 42.66
N ASP A 30 -19.35 5.52 41.79
CA ASP A 30 -19.35 6.98 41.57
C ASP A 30 -20.34 7.41 40.47
N LEU A 31 -21.15 6.49 39.94
CA LEU A 31 -22.20 6.71 38.94
C LEU A 31 -21.74 7.27 37.57
N ARG A 32 -20.43 7.24 37.29
CA ARG A 32 -19.84 7.83 36.07
C ARG A 32 -19.60 6.87 34.92
N THR A 33 -19.60 5.57 35.18
CA THR A 33 -19.31 4.56 34.17
C THR A 33 -20.41 3.53 34.14
N VAL A 34 -20.83 3.15 32.93
CA VAL A 34 -21.73 2.02 32.68
C VAL A 34 -20.96 0.95 31.90
N THR A 35 -20.78 -0.21 32.51
CA THR A 35 -20.12 -1.36 31.88
C THR A 35 -21.18 -2.29 31.32
N ARG A 36 -21.05 -2.68 30.06
CA ARG A 36 -22.00 -3.57 29.37
C ARG A 36 -21.26 -4.82 28.90
N ARG A 37 -21.93 -5.97 28.99
CA ARG A 37 -21.44 -7.25 28.45
C ARG A 37 -22.16 -7.54 27.14
N GLY A 38 -21.41 -7.90 26.09
CA GLY A 38 -21.97 -8.22 24.77
C GLY A 38 -22.07 -7.01 23.82
N GLY A 39 -22.77 -7.20 22.69
CA GLY A 39 -22.98 -6.16 21.66
C GLY A 39 -21.76 -5.83 20.80
N ARG A 40 -20.76 -6.73 20.75
CA ARG A 40 -19.50 -6.54 20.01
C ARG A 40 -19.45 -7.30 18.69
N ASP A 41 -20.60 -7.72 18.16
CA ASP A 41 -20.66 -8.48 16.90
C ASP A 41 -20.18 -7.63 15.71
N ALA A 42 -20.35 -6.31 15.79
CA ALA A 42 -19.82 -5.36 14.81
C ALA A 42 -18.27 -5.39 14.73
N ASP A 43 -17.56 -5.80 15.78
CA ASP A 43 -16.10 -5.92 15.76
C ASP A 43 -15.62 -6.99 14.76
N VAL A 44 -16.47 -7.98 14.44
CA VAL A 44 -16.14 -9.04 13.49
C VAL A 44 -15.72 -8.46 12.15
N PHE A 45 -16.36 -7.36 11.72
CA PHE A 45 -15.98 -6.64 10.50
C PHE A 45 -14.50 -6.20 10.52
N TYR A 46 -14.03 -5.61 11.62
CA TYR A 46 -12.64 -5.17 11.73
C TYR A 46 -11.66 -6.31 11.94
N ARG A 47 -12.07 -7.36 12.67
CA ARG A 47 -11.27 -8.58 12.83
C ARG A 47 -11.04 -9.27 11.48
N ASP A 48 -12.09 -9.36 10.67
CA ASP A 48 -11.96 -9.90 9.32
C ASP A 48 -11.11 -8.97 8.43
N ARG A 49 -11.29 -7.65 8.49
CA ARG A 49 -10.43 -6.74 7.72
C ARG A 49 -8.93 -6.89 8.05
N TRP A 50 -8.58 -7.24 9.29
CA TRP A 50 -7.20 -7.46 9.72
C TRP A 50 -6.69 -8.90 9.50
N SER A 51 -7.60 -9.84 9.24
CA SER A 51 -7.25 -11.23 8.94
C SER A 51 -6.54 -11.33 7.58
N HIS A 52 -5.72 -12.35 7.42
CA HIS A 52 -4.93 -12.60 6.21
C HIS A 52 -4.62 -14.10 6.10
N ASP A 53 -4.39 -14.58 4.89
CA ASP A 53 -4.14 -15.99 4.62
C ASP A 53 -2.69 -16.37 4.91
N LYS A 54 -1.76 -15.47 4.56
CA LYS A 54 -0.33 -15.68 4.74
C LYS A 54 0.45 -14.37 4.81
N VAL A 55 1.64 -14.49 5.38
CA VAL A 55 2.64 -13.43 5.45
C VAL A 55 3.88 -13.86 4.68
N VAL A 56 4.37 -13.01 3.79
CA VAL A 56 5.59 -13.25 3.00
C VAL A 56 6.62 -12.17 3.30
N ARG A 57 7.89 -12.54 3.42
CA ARG A 57 8.98 -11.58 3.64
C ARG A 57 9.44 -10.98 2.30
N SER A 58 9.57 -9.65 2.24
CA SER A 58 10.09 -8.94 1.06
C SER A 58 10.86 -7.66 1.44
N THR A 59 11.34 -6.94 0.43
CA THR A 59 12.01 -5.63 0.51
C THR A 59 11.58 -4.74 -0.66
N HIS A 60 11.77 -3.42 -0.54
CA HIS A 60 11.58 -2.49 -1.66
C HIS A 60 12.88 -2.34 -2.46
N GLY A 61 12.83 -2.69 -3.75
CA GLY A 61 13.95 -2.53 -4.69
C GLY A 61 14.11 -1.09 -5.20
N VAL A 62 14.11 -0.11 -4.30
CA VAL A 62 14.19 1.32 -4.62
C VAL A 62 15.46 1.94 -4.03
N ASN A 63 15.91 3.06 -4.61
CA ASN A 63 17.15 3.73 -4.17
C ASN A 63 16.91 4.58 -2.91
N CYS A 64 16.65 3.95 -1.77
CA CYS A 64 16.30 4.62 -0.51
C CYS A 64 17.25 4.34 0.66
N THR A 65 18.37 3.65 0.43
CA THR A 65 19.41 3.24 1.42
C THR A 65 18.92 2.43 2.64
N GLY A 66 17.62 2.32 2.90
CA GLY A 66 17.09 1.68 4.10
C GLY A 66 17.21 0.16 4.12
N SER A 67 17.14 -0.52 2.97
CA SER A 67 17.13 -2.00 2.88
C SER A 67 16.12 -2.68 3.83
N CYS A 68 15.04 -1.96 4.16
CA CYS A 68 14.06 -2.37 5.15
C CYS A 68 13.37 -3.68 4.72
N SER A 69 13.21 -4.59 5.66
CA SER A 69 12.48 -5.83 5.48
C SER A 69 11.05 -5.68 5.93
N TRP A 70 10.14 -6.27 5.17
CA TRP A 70 8.70 -6.10 5.32
C TRP A 70 7.98 -7.44 5.38
N LYS A 71 6.91 -7.46 6.18
CA LYS A 71 5.83 -8.46 6.13
C LYS A 71 4.82 -8.02 5.10
N ILE A 72 4.65 -8.79 4.05
CA ILE A 72 3.61 -8.61 3.04
C ILE A 72 2.43 -9.49 3.41
N TYR A 73 1.28 -8.89 3.66
CA TYR A 73 0.05 -9.61 4.00
C TYR A 73 -0.76 -9.87 2.74
N VAL A 74 -1.16 -11.12 2.56
CA VAL A 74 -1.98 -11.57 1.44
C VAL A 74 -3.32 -12.05 1.98
N LYS A 75 -4.40 -11.54 1.40
CA LYS A 75 -5.77 -11.97 1.67
C LYS A 75 -6.48 -12.21 0.33
N ASP A 76 -7.20 -13.32 0.22
CA ASP A 76 -7.92 -13.73 -0.99
C ASP A 76 -7.02 -13.76 -2.24
N GLY A 77 -5.76 -14.13 -2.05
CA GLY A 77 -4.75 -14.16 -3.12
C GLY A 77 -4.26 -12.78 -3.61
N ILE A 78 -4.70 -11.68 -2.99
CA ILE A 78 -4.29 -10.31 -3.31
C ILE A 78 -3.42 -9.75 -2.19
N ILE A 79 -2.40 -8.96 -2.54
CA ILE A 79 -1.57 -8.24 -1.56
C ILE A 79 -2.38 -7.05 -1.02
N THR A 80 -2.61 -7.01 0.29
CA THR A 80 -3.53 -6.05 0.91
C THR A 80 -2.82 -4.92 1.67
N TRP A 81 -1.78 -5.23 2.45
CA TRP A 81 -0.95 -4.24 3.15
C TRP A 81 0.43 -4.82 3.50
N GLU A 82 1.30 -3.98 4.04
CA GLU A 82 2.62 -4.36 4.54
C GLU A 82 2.92 -3.72 5.90
N THR A 83 3.70 -4.40 6.74
CA THR A 83 4.25 -3.85 8.00
C THR A 83 5.73 -4.12 8.08
N GLN A 84 6.48 -3.29 8.80
CA GLN A 84 7.92 -3.51 9.00
C GLN A 84 8.16 -4.83 9.74
N GLN A 85 9.18 -5.57 9.30
CA GLN A 85 9.70 -6.73 10.01
C GLN A 85 10.60 -6.28 11.18
N THR A 86 10.45 -6.91 12.33
CA THR A 86 11.16 -6.53 13.56
C THR A 86 12.15 -7.58 14.07
N ASP A 87 12.34 -8.69 13.35
CA ASP A 87 13.19 -9.82 13.74
C ASP A 87 14.67 -9.67 13.33
N TYR A 88 15.14 -8.43 13.23
CA TYR A 88 16.55 -8.20 12.94
C TYR A 88 17.44 -8.74 14.07
N PRO A 89 18.61 -9.31 13.75
CA PRO A 89 19.58 -9.69 14.77
C PRO A 89 19.83 -8.54 15.73
N SER A 90 19.79 -8.83 17.03
CA SER A 90 20.02 -7.82 18.06
C SER A 90 21.44 -7.26 17.94
N VAL A 91 21.57 -5.94 18.07
CA VAL A 91 22.86 -5.22 18.05
C VAL A 91 23.62 -5.30 19.40
N GLY A 92 23.16 -6.17 20.31
CA GLY A 92 23.69 -6.31 21.67
C GLY A 92 23.07 -5.32 22.66
N PRO A 93 23.36 -5.49 23.97
CA PRO A 93 22.69 -4.75 25.06
C PRO A 93 22.99 -3.24 25.07
N THR A 94 24.02 -2.78 24.36
CA THR A 94 24.41 -1.36 24.29
C THR A 94 23.89 -0.64 23.03
N GLY A 95 23.36 -1.38 22.04
CA GLY A 95 22.93 -0.81 20.77
C GLY A 95 21.45 -0.41 20.79
N ARG A 96 21.16 0.85 20.44
CA ARG A 96 19.78 1.34 20.27
C ARG A 96 19.17 0.72 19.01
N SER A 97 18.11 -0.07 19.15
CA SER A 97 17.33 -0.57 18.01
C SER A 97 16.45 0.55 17.44
N THR A 98 16.63 0.90 16.17
CA THR A 98 15.82 1.91 15.46
C THR A 98 14.70 1.24 14.66
N SER A 99 13.52 1.06 15.25
CA SER A 99 12.30 0.69 14.49
C SER A 99 11.61 1.96 13.99
N ARG A 100 11.72 2.28 12.70
CA ARG A 100 10.91 3.36 12.08
C ARG A 100 9.61 2.76 11.54
N ALA A 101 8.49 3.32 12.00
CA ALA A 101 7.12 2.91 11.68
C ALA A 101 6.82 2.87 10.17
N ALA A 102 5.91 1.97 9.81
CA ALA A 102 5.51 1.54 8.48
C ALA A 102 4.74 2.59 7.64
N VAL A 103 4.80 2.41 6.28
CA VAL A 103 3.87 2.74 5.15
C VAL A 103 4.71 3.14 3.88
N PRO A 104 4.38 2.76 2.61
CA PRO A 104 3.13 2.18 2.09
C PRO A 104 3.24 0.87 1.26
N ALA A 105 2.20 0.02 1.38
CA ALA A 105 1.77 -0.85 0.29
C ALA A 105 1.15 0.00 -0.83
N ALA A 106 1.92 0.36 -1.86
CA ALA A 106 1.42 1.20 -2.94
C ALA A 106 2.13 0.99 -4.29
N HIS A 107 2.18 -0.23 -4.84
CA HIS A 107 2.56 -0.41 -6.26
C HIS A 107 1.75 -1.45 -7.06
N ARG A 108 0.67 -2.01 -6.49
CA ARG A 108 -0.30 -2.80 -7.26
C ARG A 108 -1.64 -2.07 -7.39
N PHE A 109 -1.60 -0.84 -7.88
CA PHE A 109 -2.82 -0.20 -8.37
C PHE A 109 -3.05 -0.60 -9.84
N PRO A 110 -4.25 -1.05 -10.21
CA PRO A 110 -4.52 -1.52 -11.58
C PRO A 110 -4.35 -0.41 -12.64
N GLY A 111 -4.36 0.87 -12.26
CA GLY A 111 -4.36 1.99 -13.19
C GLY A 111 -3.08 2.20 -13.99
N THR A 112 -1.92 1.75 -13.51
CA THR A 112 -0.61 2.01 -14.15
C THR A 112 0.25 0.77 -14.37
N ALA A 113 -0.26 -0.41 -14.02
CA ALA A 113 0.49 -1.65 -14.15
C ALA A 113 0.71 -2.03 -15.62
N ILE A 114 1.98 -2.19 -16.02
CA ILE A 114 2.35 -2.67 -17.36
C ILE A 114 2.24 -4.20 -17.39
N HIS A 115 1.13 -4.71 -17.93
CA HIS A 115 0.89 -6.16 -18.04
C HIS A 115 1.49 -6.80 -19.30
N ARG A 116 1.77 -6.00 -20.34
CA ARG A 116 2.30 -6.45 -21.62
C ARG A 116 3.45 -5.56 -22.07
N PRO A 117 4.43 -6.09 -22.82
CA PRO A 117 5.51 -5.27 -23.37
C PRO A 117 4.91 -4.18 -24.28
N GLY A 118 5.11 -2.93 -23.89
CA GLY A 118 4.76 -1.78 -24.71
C GLY A 118 5.75 -1.64 -25.87
N SER A 119 5.25 -1.58 -27.10
CA SER A 119 6.02 -1.06 -28.24
C SER A 119 5.35 0.22 -28.72
N ALA A 120 6.13 1.28 -28.89
CA ALA A 120 5.63 2.51 -29.50
C ALA A 120 4.94 2.17 -30.82
N THR A 121 3.82 2.83 -31.14
CA THR A 121 3.00 2.54 -32.34
C THR A 121 3.83 2.61 -33.63
N ARG A 122 4.87 3.44 -33.66
CA ARG A 122 5.83 3.55 -34.77
C ARG A 122 6.81 2.36 -34.85
N THR A 123 7.12 1.74 -33.72
CA THR A 123 7.87 0.47 -33.63
C THR A 123 6.96 -0.72 -33.95
N ARG A 124 5.64 -0.65 -33.67
CA ARG A 124 4.67 -1.62 -34.21
C ARG A 124 4.62 -1.61 -35.72
N ALA A 125 4.80 -0.47 -36.39
CA ALA A 125 4.96 -0.43 -37.86
C ALA A 125 6.28 -1.10 -38.35
N ARG A 126 7.33 -1.16 -37.50
CA ARG A 126 8.55 -1.94 -37.79
C ARG A 126 8.34 -3.44 -37.53
N CYS A 127 7.51 -3.78 -36.55
CA CYS A 127 7.10 -5.16 -36.28
C CYS A 127 6.05 -5.66 -37.27
N SER A 128 5.18 -4.80 -37.82
CA SER A 128 4.24 -5.16 -38.87
C SER A 128 4.97 -5.49 -40.16
N CYS A 129 6.09 -4.84 -40.48
CA CYS A 129 6.99 -5.28 -41.55
C CYS A 129 7.55 -6.71 -41.35
N ARG A 130 7.57 -7.23 -40.11
CA ARG A 130 7.95 -8.62 -39.78
C ARG A 130 6.79 -9.60 -39.99
N CYS A 131 5.55 -9.12 -40.06
CA CYS A 131 4.32 -9.92 -40.27
C CYS A 131 3.67 -9.69 -41.64
N SER A 132 3.99 -8.61 -42.34
CA SER A 132 3.36 -8.21 -43.60
C SER A 132 4.05 -8.84 -44.80
N GLY A 133 4.01 -10.17 -44.92
CA GLY A 133 4.26 -10.94 -46.17
C GLY A 133 5.54 -10.68 -46.99
N LYS A 134 6.44 -9.78 -46.58
CA LYS A 134 7.71 -9.52 -47.24
C LYS A 134 8.70 -10.62 -46.88
N PRO A 135 9.58 -11.05 -47.81
CA PRO A 135 10.56 -12.09 -47.52
C PRO A 135 11.35 -11.71 -46.26
N ARG A 136 11.30 -12.59 -45.25
CA ARG A 136 12.06 -12.39 -44.01
C ARG A 136 13.54 -12.31 -44.39
N PRO A 137 14.26 -11.23 -44.03
CA PRO A 137 15.69 -11.22 -44.25
C PRO A 137 16.32 -12.32 -43.40
N ALA A 138 17.38 -12.95 -43.92
CA ALA A 138 18.01 -14.16 -43.35
C ALA A 138 18.51 -14.03 -41.90
N SER A 139 18.50 -12.83 -41.30
CA SER A 139 18.89 -12.61 -39.91
C SER A 139 18.18 -11.40 -39.32
N ALA A 140 17.95 -11.43 -38.00
CA ALA A 140 17.37 -10.31 -37.26
C ALA A 140 18.20 -9.02 -37.41
N THR A 141 19.52 -9.13 -37.56
CA THR A 141 20.44 -7.99 -37.77
C THR A 141 20.14 -7.22 -39.05
N ARG A 142 19.83 -7.92 -40.15
CA ARG A 142 19.48 -7.28 -41.43
C ARG A 142 18.13 -6.54 -41.39
N CYS A 143 17.18 -6.98 -40.54
CA CYS A 143 15.94 -6.21 -40.29
C CYS A 143 16.20 -4.84 -39.67
N TRP A 144 17.25 -4.72 -38.86
CA TRP A 144 17.57 -3.49 -38.12
C TRP A 144 18.42 -2.51 -38.92
N HIS A 145 19.26 -2.99 -39.84
CA HIS A 145 20.17 -2.13 -40.63
C HIS A 145 19.45 -1.10 -41.52
N GLY A 146 18.44 -1.50 -42.30
CA GLY A 146 17.75 -0.60 -43.24
C GLY A 146 17.10 0.63 -42.60
N PRO A 147 16.37 0.49 -41.47
CA PRO A 147 15.68 1.61 -40.85
C PRO A 147 16.50 2.37 -39.78
N THR A 148 17.73 1.95 -39.45
CA THR A 148 18.68 2.73 -38.64
C THR A 148 19.69 3.52 -39.48
N SER A 149 19.99 3.05 -40.70
CA SER A 149 20.93 3.69 -41.63
C SER A 149 20.34 4.90 -42.39
N ARG A 150 19.02 5.11 -42.36
CA ARG A 150 18.36 6.28 -42.98
C ARG A 150 18.13 7.40 -41.95
N PRO A 151 18.81 8.55 -42.04
CA PRO A 151 18.76 9.60 -41.02
C PRO A 151 17.35 10.15 -40.78
N THR A 152 16.53 10.31 -41.83
CA THR A 152 15.14 10.79 -41.71
C THR A 152 14.21 9.82 -40.98
N ARG A 153 14.49 8.52 -41.01
CA ARG A 153 13.71 7.48 -40.31
C ARG A 153 14.20 7.24 -38.87
N SER A 154 15.47 7.51 -38.60
CA SER A 154 16.07 7.46 -37.26
C SER A 154 15.71 8.70 -36.43
N ALA A 155 15.76 9.90 -37.02
CA ALA A 155 15.43 11.16 -36.35
C ALA A 155 13.96 11.22 -35.88
N ALA A 156 13.05 10.63 -36.66
CA ALA A 156 11.62 10.58 -36.34
C ALA A 156 11.27 9.72 -35.10
N ALA A 157 12.20 8.90 -34.61
CA ALA A 157 12.07 8.18 -33.33
C ALA A 157 12.77 8.93 -32.17
N ALA A 158 13.73 9.81 -32.46
CA ALA A 158 14.48 10.58 -31.48
C ALA A 158 13.69 11.79 -30.95
N THR A 159 12.90 12.45 -31.81
CA THR A 159 12.09 13.63 -31.43
C THR A 159 11.01 13.33 -30.39
N SER A 160 10.54 12.07 -30.30
CA SER A 160 9.57 11.64 -29.28
C SER A 160 10.14 11.63 -27.85
N LYS A 161 11.48 11.44 -27.69
CA LYS A 161 12.13 11.44 -26.37
C LYS A 161 12.37 12.85 -25.82
N LEU A 162 12.51 13.85 -26.69
CA LEU A 162 12.73 15.24 -26.27
C LEU A 162 11.42 15.86 -25.75
N ALA A 163 10.29 15.59 -26.41
CA ALA A 163 8.97 16.06 -25.96
C ALA A 163 8.56 15.50 -24.58
N ALA A 164 8.92 14.25 -24.29
CA ALA A 164 8.64 13.63 -22.98
C ALA A 164 9.52 14.18 -21.84
N ARG A 165 10.72 14.70 -22.13
CA ARG A 165 11.59 15.34 -21.12
C ARG A 165 11.08 16.71 -20.72
N VAL A 166 10.54 17.49 -21.66
CA VAL A 166 9.97 18.83 -21.38
C VAL A 166 8.71 18.74 -20.51
N ALA A 167 7.92 17.66 -20.65
CA ALA A 167 6.71 17.46 -19.86
C ALA A 167 6.94 17.02 -18.39
N TRP A 168 8.18 16.72 -17.99
CA TRP A 168 8.52 16.25 -16.63
C TRP A 168 9.37 17.25 -15.84
N SER A 169 9.55 18.45 -16.38
CA SER A 169 10.34 19.55 -15.77
C SER A 169 9.48 20.77 -15.43
N GLY A 170 8.16 20.60 -15.35
CA GLY A 170 7.19 21.61 -14.90
C GLY A 170 6.50 21.17 -13.63
#